data_AF-A0A2V8G794-F1
#
_entry.id   AF-A0A2V8G794-F1
#
_cell.length_a   1.000
_cell.length_b   1.000
_cell.length_c   1.000
_cell.angle_alpha   90.00
_cell.angle_beta   90.00
_cell.angle_gamma   90.00
#
_symmetry.space_group_name_H-M   'P 1'
#
loop_
_entity.id
_entity.type
_entity.pdbx_description
1 polymer ?
#
loop_
_entity_poly.entity_id
_entity_poly.type
_entity_poly.pdbx_seq_one_letter_code
_entity_poly.pdbx_strand_id
1 'polypeptide(L)'
;MPNHMGIGTATNPWWRDVLENGRASPAARFFDIDWYPVKRELRRKLLLPILGDQYGQVLERGELTLEFREGTLLLKYFDHELPINPRQAPRVYRTGLTKLTSDLGPAEPHLVEFLSIISTLQKLPASTDDRPDQIEERQREKETARGRLQRLVSDAPRILRHIEDAVREFNGVPGRPESFDALHELLEEQAYRLSYWRTASHEINYRRFFDVNGLAGLRVEDPEVFASIHRLLADLIRNERVTGVRIDHPDGLFDPKKYFNMLQDLAAEAWNLPRSTSWCPLYVVAEKILSGRERLPAGWAVHGTTGYNFTNQVNGLFVNPEHARRMRRIYAKHTGHSACD
;
A
#
# COMPACT_ATOMS: atom_id res chain seq x y z
N MET A 1 -4.82 13.22 -7.55
CA MET A 1 -5.12 11.77 -7.71
C MET A 1 -5.72 11.28 -6.40
N PRO A 2 -7.05 11.38 -6.18
CA PRO A 2 -7.66 11.02 -4.89
C PRO A 2 -8.01 9.53 -4.75
N ASN A 3 -8.11 8.81 -5.86
CA ASN A 3 -8.63 7.45 -5.87
C ASN A 3 -7.64 6.39 -5.36
N HIS A 4 -6.34 6.58 -5.61
CA HIS A 4 -5.33 5.55 -5.38
C HIS A 4 -3.96 6.17 -5.07
N MET A 5 -3.05 5.34 -4.57
CA MET A 5 -1.65 5.70 -4.34
C MET A 5 -0.72 4.59 -4.82
N GLY A 6 0.48 4.98 -5.28
CA GLY A 6 1.54 4.02 -5.60
C GLY A 6 1.99 3.25 -4.36
N ILE A 7 2.07 1.93 -4.45
CA ILE A 7 2.41 1.04 -3.31
C ILE A 7 3.82 0.46 -3.40
N GLY A 8 4.77 1.21 -3.96
CA GLY A 8 6.18 0.86 -3.93
C GLY A 8 6.67 0.74 -2.47
N THR A 9 7.23 -0.41 -2.11
CA THR A 9 7.52 -0.75 -0.71
C THR A 9 8.63 0.10 -0.08
N ALA A 10 9.48 0.71 -0.91
CA ALA A 10 10.52 1.65 -0.50
C ALA A 10 10.05 3.12 -0.46
N THR A 11 8.97 3.48 -1.16
CA THR A 11 8.61 4.89 -1.41
C THR A 11 7.32 5.34 -0.73
N ASN A 12 6.44 4.42 -0.36
CA ASN A 12 5.19 4.73 0.32
C ASN A 12 5.25 4.36 1.81
N PRO A 13 5.43 5.32 2.73
CA PRO A 13 5.55 5.03 4.17
C PRO A 13 4.25 4.49 4.76
N TRP A 14 3.08 4.92 4.27
CA TRP A 14 1.79 4.41 4.73
C TRP A 14 1.59 2.96 4.36
N TRP A 15 1.89 2.60 3.11
CA TRP A 15 1.80 1.21 2.67
C TRP A 15 2.79 0.32 3.40
N ARG A 16 4.04 0.78 3.56
CA ARG A 16 5.06 0.06 4.32
C ARG A 16 4.64 -0.19 5.77
N ASP A 17 4.03 0.78 6.44
CA ASP A 17 3.52 0.59 7.80
C ASP A 17 2.36 -0.43 7.85
N VAL A 18 1.49 -0.46 6.84
CA VAL A 18 0.44 -1.49 6.71
C VAL A 18 1.04 -2.89 6.50
N LEU A 19 2.09 -3.03 5.70
CA LEU A 19 2.77 -4.32 5.52
C LEU A 19 3.45 -4.79 6.82
N GLU A 20 4.02 -3.87 7.59
CA GLU A 20 4.69 -4.18 8.85
C GLU A 20 3.70 -4.52 9.98
N ASN A 21 2.58 -3.80 10.05
CA ASN A 21 1.68 -3.79 11.22
C ASN A 21 0.28 -4.30 10.94
N GLY A 22 -0.07 -4.61 9.69
CA GLY A 22 -1.39 -5.12 9.32
C GLY A 22 -2.50 -4.14 9.67
N ARG A 23 -3.57 -4.65 10.28
CA ARG A 23 -4.72 -3.86 10.77
C ARG A 23 -4.34 -2.91 11.90
N ALA A 24 -3.27 -3.22 12.63
CA ALA A 24 -2.76 -2.37 13.70
C ALA A 24 -1.91 -1.18 13.18
N SER A 25 -1.89 -0.94 11.87
CA SER A 25 -1.35 0.29 11.28
C SER A 25 -2.38 1.42 11.39
N PRO A 26 -1.99 2.63 11.83
CA PRO A 26 -2.82 3.82 11.69
C PRO A 26 -3.24 4.09 10.23
N ALA A 27 -2.38 3.72 9.28
CA ALA A 27 -2.62 3.85 7.85
C ALA A 27 -3.48 2.72 7.27
N ALA A 28 -3.81 1.66 8.02
CA ALA A 28 -4.66 0.57 7.52
C ALA A 28 -6.04 1.08 7.04
N ARG A 29 -6.57 2.13 7.69
CA ARG A 29 -7.84 2.75 7.31
C ARG A 29 -7.78 3.52 5.98
N PHE A 30 -6.58 3.91 5.54
CA PHE A 30 -6.40 4.74 4.34
C PHE A 30 -6.64 3.95 3.07
N PHE A 31 -6.35 2.65 3.10
CA PHE A 31 -6.45 1.77 1.95
C PHE A 31 -7.73 0.93 2.03
N ASP A 32 -8.29 0.63 0.86
CA ASP A 32 -9.47 -0.21 0.73
C ASP A 32 -9.07 -1.69 0.66
N ILE A 33 -8.86 -2.29 1.83
CA ILE A 33 -8.40 -3.67 2.02
C ILE A 33 -9.51 -4.51 2.64
N ASP A 34 -9.87 -5.61 1.98
CA ASP A 34 -10.69 -6.66 2.55
C ASP A 34 -9.83 -7.58 3.44
N TRP A 35 -9.88 -7.35 4.74
CA TRP A 35 -9.16 -8.16 5.74
C TRP A 35 -9.83 -9.51 6.03
N TYR A 36 -11.05 -9.75 5.53
CA TYR A 36 -11.80 -10.97 5.78
C TYR A 36 -12.37 -11.57 4.49
N PRO A 37 -11.53 -11.82 3.47
CA PRO A 37 -11.99 -12.35 2.20
C PRO A 37 -12.50 -13.78 2.37
N VAL A 38 -13.20 -14.27 1.34
CA VAL A 38 -13.77 -15.64 1.31
C VAL A 38 -12.68 -16.70 1.54
N LYS A 39 -11.48 -16.48 0.99
CA LYS A 39 -10.32 -17.36 1.20
C LYS A 39 -9.81 -17.26 2.63
N ARG A 40 -9.89 -18.36 3.37
CA ARG A 40 -9.56 -18.40 4.80
C ARG A 40 -8.09 -18.13 5.06
N GLU A 41 -7.22 -18.51 4.13
CA GLU A 41 -5.76 -18.38 4.18
C GLU A 41 -5.32 -16.91 4.08
N LEU A 42 -6.20 -16.02 3.60
CA LEU A 42 -5.96 -14.58 3.48
C LEU A 42 -6.62 -13.77 4.60
N ARG A 43 -7.36 -14.41 5.52
CA ARG A 43 -7.94 -13.69 6.65
C ARG A 43 -6.83 -13.00 7.45
N ARG A 44 -7.00 -11.69 7.66
CA ARG A 44 -6.08 -10.81 8.37
C ARG A 44 -4.69 -10.67 7.70
N LYS A 45 -4.57 -11.08 6.43
CA LYS A 45 -3.36 -10.91 5.62
C LYS A 45 -3.66 -10.14 4.34
N LEU A 46 -2.67 -9.45 3.81
CA LEU A 46 -2.71 -8.77 2.53
C LEU A 46 -2.02 -9.61 1.46
N LEU A 47 -2.67 -9.89 0.34
CA LEU A 47 -2.06 -10.66 -0.75
C LEU A 47 -1.18 -9.75 -1.63
N LEU A 48 0.11 -10.06 -1.72
CA LEU A 48 1.09 -9.36 -2.56
C LEU A 48 1.52 -10.26 -3.75
N PRO A 49 0.95 -10.04 -4.95
CA PRO A 49 1.27 -10.80 -6.16
C PRO A 49 2.50 -10.23 -6.86
N ILE A 50 3.66 -10.32 -6.20
CA ILE A 50 4.93 -9.72 -6.68
C ILE A 50 5.99 -10.75 -7.07
N LEU A 51 5.78 -12.03 -6.74
CA LEU A 51 6.77 -13.06 -7.02
C LEU A 51 6.79 -13.37 -8.52
N GLY A 52 7.98 -13.59 -9.08
CA GLY A 52 8.19 -14.01 -10.47
C GLY A 52 7.82 -15.46 -10.77
N ASP A 53 7.58 -16.27 -9.73
CA ASP A 53 7.26 -17.70 -9.81
C ASP A 53 6.50 -18.15 -8.54
N GLN A 54 6.20 -19.44 -8.42
CA GLN A 54 5.55 -20.04 -7.24
C GLN A 54 6.39 -19.86 -5.98
N TYR A 55 5.74 -19.52 -4.86
CA TYR A 55 6.38 -19.18 -3.59
C TYR A 55 7.43 -20.20 -3.13
N GLY A 56 7.10 -21.49 -3.14
CA GLY A 56 8.03 -22.54 -2.68
C GLY A 56 9.32 -22.59 -3.51
N GLN A 57 9.21 -22.44 -4.83
CA GLN A 57 10.38 -22.44 -5.71
C GLN A 57 11.23 -21.19 -5.50
N VAL A 58 10.59 -20.03 -5.36
CA VAL A 58 11.28 -18.76 -5.08
C VAL A 58 12.04 -18.83 -3.75
N LEU A 59 11.41 -19.42 -2.73
CA LEU A 59 12.02 -19.63 -1.41
C LEU A 59 13.22 -20.57 -1.50
N GLU A 60 13.06 -21.76 -2.08
CA GLU A 60 14.11 -22.79 -2.16
C GLU A 60 15.30 -22.40 -3.06
N ARG A 61 15.08 -21.48 -4.01
CA ARG A 61 16.16 -20.86 -4.80
C ARG A 61 16.95 -19.80 -4.02
N GLY A 62 16.54 -19.47 -2.80
CA GLY A 62 17.19 -18.44 -1.98
C GLY A 62 16.99 -17.02 -2.51
N GLU A 63 15.93 -16.78 -3.31
CA GLU A 63 15.64 -15.45 -3.87
C GLU A 63 15.00 -14.51 -2.82
N LEU A 64 14.38 -15.09 -1.79
CA LEU A 64 13.86 -14.37 -0.62
C LEU A 64 14.93 -14.35 0.47
N THR A 65 15.50 -13.18 0.74
CA THR A 65 16.55 -13.05 1.74
C THR A 65 16.16 -12.08 2.85
N LEU A 66 16.35 -12.51 4.08
CA LEU A 66 16.28 -11.66 5.26
C LEU A 66 17.55 -10.82 5.36
N GLU A 67 17.39 -9.55 5.70
CA GLU A 67 18.46 -8.60 6.01
C GLU A 67 18.16 -7.88 7.34
N PHE A 68 19.21 -7.54 8.07
CA PHE A 68 19.13 -6.65 9.24
C PHE A 68 19.73 -5.29 8.88
N ARG A 69 18.96 -4.22 9.08
CA ARG A 69 19.39 -2.84 8.79
C ARG A 69 18.77 -1.88 9.81
N GLU A 70 19.57 -1.00 10.38
CA GLU A 70 19.08 0.10 11.26
C GLU A 70 18.12 -0.36 12.37
N GLY A 71 18.42 -1.49 13.03
CA GLY A 71 17.60 -2.00 14.14
C GLY A 71 16.31 -2.71 13.71
N THR A 72 16.13 -2.99 12.41
CA THR A 72 14.97 -3.73 11.90
C THR A 72 15.37 -4.87 10.97
N LEU A 73 14.49 -5.88 10.89
CA LEU A 73 14.57 -6.93 9.88
C LEU A 73 13.72 -6.57 8.67
N LEU A 74 14.22 -6.93 7.50
CA LEU A 74 13.62 -6.68 6.19
C LEU A 74 13.72 -7.96 5.36
N LEU A 75 12.70 -8.26 4.58
CA LEU A 75 12.74 -9.28 3.55
C LEU A 75 13.01 -8.63 2.19
N LYS A 76 14.04 -9.11 1.51
CA LYS A 76 14.43 -8.71 0.16
C LYS A 76 13.92 -9.72 -0.85
N TYR A 77 13.40 -9.20 -1.96
CA TYR A 77 13.10 -9.95 -3.17
C TYR A 77 13.45 -9.09 -4.38
N PHE A 78 14.65 -9.25 -4.93
CA PHE A 78 15.22 -8.33 -5.92
C PHE A 78 15.12 -6.87 -5.43
N ASP A 79 14.39 -6.01 -6.17
CA ASP A 79 14.21 -4.59 -5.84
C ASP A 79 13.15 -4.34 -4.75
N HIS A 80 12.43 -5.37 -4.33
CA HIS A 80 11.43 -5.25 -3.26
C HIS A 80 12.08 -5.39 -1.89
N GLU A 81 11.88 -4.37 -1.05
CA GLU A 81 12.17 -4.43 0.38
C GLU A 81 10.85 -4.44 1.17
N LEU A 82 10.58 -5.51 1.90
CA LEU A 82 9.36 -5.70 2.69
C LEU A 82 9.70 -5.71 4.18
N PRO A 83 8.92 -5.04 5.04
CA PRO A 83 9.18 -5.06 6.47
C PRO A 83 8.85 -6.43 7.06
N ILE A 84 9.53 -6.79 8.14
CA ILE A 84 9.15 -7.91 9.01
C ILE A 84 8.37 -7.36 10.20
N ASN A 85 7.26 -8.01 10.53
CA ASN A 85 6.46 -7.73 11.72
C ASN A 85 7.35 -7.68 12.97
N PRO A 86 7.48 -6.53 13.66
CA PRO A 86 8.40 -6.38 14.79
C PRO A 86 8.15 -7.36 15.93
N ARG A 87 6.90 -7.81 16.10
CA ARG A 87 6.54 -8.83 17.10
C ARG A 87 7.15 -10.20 16.81
N GLN A 88 7.43 -10.48 15.54
CA GLN A 88 7.95 -11.76 15.05
C GLN A 88 9.47 -11.74 14.85
N ALA A 89 10.09 -10.55 14.75
CA ALA A 89 11.54 -10.39 14.70
C ALA A 89 12.32 -11.15 15.81
N PRO A 90 11.82 -11.23 17.06
CA PRO A 90 12.38 -12.10 18.10
C PRO A 90 12.62 -13.57 17.73
N ARG A 91 11.86 -14.15 16.78
CA ARG A 91 12.11 -15.53 16.33
C ARG A 91 13.52 -15.68 15.75
N VAL A 92 13.98 -14.67 15.01
CA VAL A 92 15.33 -14.61 14.42
C VAL A 92 16.36 -14.33 15.51
N TYR A 93 16.14 -13.30 16.32
CA TYR A 93 17.11 -12.87 17.35
C TYR A 93 17.42 -13.94 18.40
N ARG A 94 16.50 -14.90 18.63
CA ARG A 94 16.67 -15.98 19.59
C ARG A 94 17.44 -17.18 19.04
N THR A 95 17.62 -17.29 17.74
CA THR A 95 18.44 -18.35 17.12
C THR A 95 19.88 -18.22 17.59
N GLY A 96 20.46 -19.31 18.09
CA GLY A 96 21.81 -19.31 18.67
C GLY A 96 21.95 -18.62 20.03
N LEU A 97 20.87 -18.14 20.66
CA LEU A 97 20.94 -17.32 21.88
C LEU A 97 21.61 -18.03 23.07
N THR A 98 21.46 -19.35 23.16
CA THR A 98 22.13 -20.18 24.20
C THR A 98 23.65 -20.06 24.09
N LYS A 99 24.18 -20.11 22.86
CA LYS A 99 25.62 -19.96 22.59
C LYS A 99 26.09 -18.55 22.94
N LEU A 100 25.37 -17.52 22.49
CA LEU A 100 25.67 -16.12 22.82
C LEU A 100 25.72 -15.89 24.34
N THR A 101 24.75 -16.46 25.07
CA THR A 101 24.67 -16.32 26.53
C THR A 101 25.84 -16.99 27.23
N SER A 102 26.28 -18.15 26.75
CA SER A 102 27.47 -18.84 27.25
C SER A 102 28.75 -18.05 26.95
N ASP A 103 28.85 -17.42 25.78
CA ASP A 103 30.06 -16.74 25.31
C ASP A 103 30.28 -15.34 25.93
N LEU A 104 29.20 -14.68 26.38
CA LEU A 104 29.23 -13.37 27.03
C LEU A 104 29.12 -13.44 28.55
N GLY A 105 28.44 -14.48 29.06
CA GLY A 105 28.02 -14.56 30.45
C GLY A 105 26.66 -13.87 30.69
N PRO A 106 25.84 -14.38 31.62
CA PRO A 106 24.45 -13.95 31.78
C PRO A 106 24.28 -12.53 32.36
N ALA A 107 25.32 -11.98 32.99
CA ALA A 107 25.31 -10.65 33.60
C ALA A 107 25.88 -9.54 32.69
N GLU A 108 26.28 -9.88 31.47
CA GLU A 108 26.88 -8.90 30.56
C GLU A 108 25.86 -7.83 30.13
N PRO A 109 26.11 -6.52 30.32
CA PRO A 109 25.11 -5.47 30.12
C PRO A 109 24.49 -5.44 28.72
N HIS A 110 25.29 -5.65 27.67
CA HIS A 110 24.79 -5.69 26.30
C HIS A 110 23.84 -6.87 26.04
N LEU A 111 24.09 -8.02 26.66
CA LEU A 111 23.21 -9.18 26.57
C LEU A 111 21.90 -8.94 27.32
N VAL A 112 21.96 -8.36 28.53
CA VAL A 112 20.78 -8.02 29.31
C VAL A 112 19.87 -7.04 28.56
N GLU A 113 20.46 -6.01 27.93
CA GLU A 113 19.71 -5.06 27.10
C GLU A 113 19.12 -5.74 25.86
N PHE A 114 19.87 -6.61 25.18
CA PHE A 114 19.37 -7.37 24.04
C PHE A 114 18.14 -8.22 24.39
N LEU A 115 18.21 -8.95 25.51
CA LEU A 115 17.11 -9.77 26.03
C LEU A 115 15.90 -8.92 26.43
N SER A 116 16.13 -7.73 27.00
CA SER A 116 15.09 -6.76 27.32
C SER A 116 14.35 -6.30 26.06
N ILE A 117 15.08 -5.93 25.01
CA ILE A 117 14.51 -5.53 23.70
C ILE A 117 13.70 -6.67 23.09
N ILE A 118 14.24 -7.90 23.07
CA ILE A 118 13.55 -9.10 22.58
C ILE A 118 12.20 -9.26 23.31
N SER A 119 12.20 -9.14 24.64
CA SER A 119 10.99 -9.25 25.47
C SER A 119 9.96 -8.16 25.14
N THR A 120 10.39 -6.91 24.97
CA THR A 120 9.51 -5.80 24.54
C THR A 120 8.86 -6.10 23.19
N LEU A 121 9.65 -6.50 22.19
CA LEU A 121 9.14 -6.83 20.85
C LEU A 121 8.12 -7.98 20.89
N GLN A 122 8.38 -9.04 21.66
CA GLN A 122 7.47 -10.19 21.79
C GLN A 122 6.11 -9.81 22.40
N LYS A 123 6.10 -8.80 23.28
CA LYS A 123 4.91 -8.32 24.00
C LYS A 123 4.10 -7.27 23.24
N LEU A 124 4.55 -6.82 22.07
CA LEU A 124 3.79 -5.86 21.26
C LEU A 124 2.35 -6.35 21.04
N PRO A 125 1.34 -5.46 21.07
CA PRO A 125 -0.02 -5.78 20.62
C PRO A 125 -0.03 -6.44 19.23
N ALA A 126 -1.02 -7.27 18.91
CA ALA A 126 -1.00 -8.05 17.67
C ALA A 126 -1.16 -7.14 16.44
N SER A 127 -0.61 -7.54 15.29
CA SER A 127 -0.82 -6.83 14.01
C SER A 127 -2.27 -6.90 13.51
N THR A 128 -3.11 -7.68 14.18
CA THR A 128 -4.52 -7.87 13.86
C THR A 128 -5.46 -7.06 14.75
N ASP A 129 -4.94 -6.45 15.82
CA ASP A 129 -5.68 -5.56 16.71
C ASP A 129 -6.08 -4.28 15.97
N ASP A 130 -7.30 -3.80 16.21
CA ASP A 130 -7.87 -2.58 15.62
C ASP A 130 -8.28 -1.55 16.68
N ARG A 131 -8.01 -1.83 17.97
CA ARG A 131 -8.31 -0.92 19.07
C ARG A 131 -7.31 0.25 19.10
N PRO A 132 -7.75 1.51 19.17
CA PRO A 132 -6.86 2.68 19.11
C PRO A 132 -5.73 2.68 20.15
N ASP A 133 -6.01 2.29 21.40
CA ASP A 133 -5.02 2.20 22.48
C ASP A 133 -3.90 1.20 22.15
N GLN A 134 -4.26 0.07 21.57
CA GLN A 134 -3.32 -0.98 21.18
C GLN A 134 -2.48 -0.57 19.96
N ILE A 135 -3.10 0.13 19.00
CA ILE A 135 -2.40 0.68 17.84
C ILE A 135 -1.34 1.68 18.30
N GLU A 136 -1.72 2.62 19.18
CA GLU A 136 -0.79 3.62 19.70
C GLU A 136 0.34 3.00 20.52
N GLU A 137 0.02 2.07 21.42
CA GLU A 137 1.03 1.31 22.17
C GLU A 137 1.99 0.57 21.24
N ARG A 138 1.47 -0.18 20.26
CA ARG A 138 2.30 -0.90 19.30
C ARG A 138 3.24 0.04 18.53
N GLN A 139 2.74 1.19 18.08
CA GLN A 139 3.53 2.17 17.33
C GLN A 139 4.63 2.80 18.19
N ARG A 140 4.34 3.16 19.45
CA ARG A 140 5.33 3.74 20.37
C ARG A 140 6.40 2.73 20.79
N GLU A 141 5.98 1.54 21.20
CA GLU A 141 6.89 0.52 21.73
C GLU A 141 7.78 -0.07 20.63
N LYS A 142 7.27 -0.24 19.39
CA LYS A 142 8.09 -0.74 18.27
C LYS A 142 9.23 0.24 17.92
N GLU A 143 8.95 1.54 17.87
CA GLU A 143 9.97 2.54 17.51
C GLU A 143 10.99 2.72 18.64
N THR A 144 10.54 2.65 19.89
CA THR A 144 11.42 2.65 21.07
C THR A 144 12.35 1.44 21.05
N ALA A 145 11.82 0.24 20.81
CA ALA A 145 12.62 -0.98 20.71
C ALA A 145 13.59 -0.94 19.52
N ARG A 146 13.16 -0.44 18.36
CA ARG A 146 14.02 -0.26 17.17
C ARG A 146 15.20 0.67 17.47
N GLY A 147 14.95 1.84 18.05
CA GLY A 147 16.00 2.80 18.41
C GLY A 147 16.95 2.30 19.51
N ARG A 148 16.46 1.49 20.46
CA ARG A 148 17.31 0.79 21.44
C ARG A 148 18.19 -0.25 20.76
N LEU A 149 17.63 -1.08 19.87
CA LEU A 149 18.37 -2.11 19.15
C LEU A 149 19.44 -1.53 18.24
N GLN A 150 19.11 -0.45 17.49
CA GLN A 150 20.06 0.24 16.62
C GLN A 150 21.28 0.77 17.38
N ARG A 151 21.07 1.38 18.56
CA ARG A 151 22.17 1.83 19.43
C ARG A 151 22.98 0.65 19.96
N LEU A 152 22.30 -0.38 20.48
CA LEU A 152 22.96 -1.57 21.02
C LEU A 152 23.88 -2.24 19.99
N VAL A 153 23.43 -2.45 18.75
CA VAL A 153 24.27 -3.10 17.73
C VAL A 153 25.44 -2.24 17.27
N SER A 154 25.33 -0.92 17.42
CA SER A 154 26.42 0.01 17.13
C SER A 154 27.51 -0.07 18.21
N ASP A 155 27.12 -0.24 19.47
CA ASP A 155 28.03 -0.29 20.63
C ASP A 155 28.55 -1.71 20.93
N ALA A 156 27.84 -2.75 20.48
CA ALA A 156 28.13 -4.15 20.79
C ALA A 156 28.29 -5.02 19.52
N PRO A 157 29.47 -5.05 18.88
CA PRO A 157 29.70 -5.82 17.66
C PRO A 157 29.42 -7.32 17.78
N ARG A 158 29.52 -7.90 18.99
CA ARG A 158 29.16 -9.30 19.23
C ARG A 158 27.66 -9.56 19.10
N ILE A 159 26.81 -8.61 19.51
CA ILE A 159 25.35 -8.71 19.33
C ILE A 159 25.00 -8.57 17.85
N LEU A 160 25.64 -7.64 17.13
CA LEU A 160 25.45 -7.51 15.69
C LEU A 160 25.80 -8.82 14.95
N ARG A 161 26.98 -9.38 15.21
CA ARG A 161 27.40 -10.67 14.61
C ARG A 161 26.43 -11.79 14.92
N HIS A 162 25.91 -11.86 16.15
CA HIS A 162 24.89 -12.84 16.51
C HIS A 162 23.62 -12.70 15.65
N ILE A 163 23.14 -11.47 15.43
CA ILE A 163 21.98 -11.21 14.57
C ILE A 163 22.31 -11.59 13.12
N GLU A 164 23.49 -11.24 12.61
CA GLU A 164 23.94 -11.59 11.25
C GLU A 164 24.05 -13.11 11.06
N ASP A 165 24.53 -13.85 12.06
CA ASP A 165 24.59 -15.31 12.06
C ASP A 165 23.18 -15.91 12.01
N ALA A 166 22.27 -15.41 12.83
CA ALA A 166 20.87 -15.85 12.82
C ALA A 166 20.17 -15.53 11.49
N VAL A 167 20.41 -14.34 10.91
CA VAL A 167 19.89 -13.97 9.59
C VAL A 167 20.40 -14.92 8.51
N ARG A 168 21.69 -15.27 8.53
CA ARG A 168 22.27 -16.24 7.59
C ARG A 168 21.64 -17.63 7.74
N GLU A 169 21.33 -18.05 8.95
CA GLU A 169 20.64 -19.32 9.20
C GLU A 169 19.21 -19.31 8.62
N PHE A 170 18.45 -18.22 8.81
CA PHE A 170 17.12 -18.07 8.23
C PHE A 170 17.14 -18.02 6.69
N ASN A 171 18.19 -17.49 6.08
CA ASN A 171 18.29 -17.42 4.61
C ASN A 171 18.48 -18.79 3.93
N GLY A 172 18.65 -19.86 4.71
CA GLY A 172 18.72 -21.22 4.21
C GLY A 172 19.91 -21.48 3.28
N VAL A 173 19.91 -22.65 2.66
CA VAL A 173 20.94 -23.13 1.74
C VAL A 173 20.24 -23.73 0.52
N PRO A 174 20.38 -23.13 -0.68
CA PRO A 174 19.82 -23.68 -1.91
C PRO A 174 20.22 -25.14 -2.13
N GLY A 175 19.26 -25.97 -2.50
CA GLY A 175 19.43 -27.42 -2.61
C GLY A 175 19.19 -28.21 -1.31
N ARG A 176 18.86 -27.54 -0.19
CA ARG A 176 18.38 -28.17 1.06
C ARG A 176 17.04 -27.54 1.49
N PRO A 177 15.89 -28.04 1.00
CA PRO A 177 14.59 -27.42 1.26
C PRO A 177 14.29 -27.18 2.74
N GLU A 178 14.64 -28.12 3.63
CA GLU A 178 14.43 -28.04 5.08
C GLU A 178 15.17 -26.88 5.75
N SER A 179 16.22 -26.34 5.10
CA SER A 179 16.94 -25.18 5.62
C SER A 179 16.13 -23.87 5.52
N PHE A 180 15.05 -23.86 4.74
CA PHE A 180 14.17 -22.70 4.59
C PHE A 180 12.95 -22.72 5.52
N ASP A 181 12.76 -23.78 6.31
CA ASP A 181 11.58 -23.95 7.18
C ASP A 181 11.42 -22.79 8.17
N ALA A 182 12.51 -22.34 8.78
CA ALA A 182 12.49 -21.21 9.72
C ALA A 182 12.04 -19.90 9.07
N LEU A 183 12.50 -19.62 7.84
CA LEU A 183 12.06 -18.46 7.08
C LEU A 183 10.61 -18.62 6.60
N HIS A 184 10.21 -19.80 6.16
CA HIS A 184 8.83 -20.07 5.81
C HIS A 184 7.88 -19.77 6.98
N GLU A 185 8.17 -20.31 8.15
CA GLU A 185 7.38 -20.08 9.36
C GLU A 185 7.35 -18.60 9.78
N LEU A 186 8.45 -17.88 9.60
CA LEU A 186 8.49 -16.43 9.84
C LEU A 186 7.58 -15.70 8.84
N LEU A 187 7.64 -16.05 7.55
CA LEU A 187 6.84 -15.43 6.50
C LEU A 187 5.33 -15.71 6.66
N GLU A 188 4.96 -16.85 7.22
CA GLU A 188 3.57 -17.14 7.56
C GLU A 188 3.01 -16.27 8.70
N GLU A 189 3.86 -15.61 9.50
CA GLU A 189 3.43 -14.70 10.57
C GLU A 189 3.36 -13.22 10.14
N GLN A 190 3.59 -12.93 8.85
CA GLN A 190 3.54 -11.56 8.33
C GLN A 190 2.11 -11.10 8.09
N ALA A 191 1.91 -9.78 8.10
CA ALA A 191 0.61 -9.18 7.76
C ALA A 191 0.30 -9.25 6.26
N TYR A 192 1.24 -9.75 5.46
CA TYR A 192 1.11 -9.98 4.04
C TYR A 192 1.43 -11.43 3.67
N ARG A 193 0.96 -11.87 2.51
CA ARG A 193 1.25 -13.16 1.89
C ARG A 193 1.79 -12.92 0.49
N LEU A 194 2.97 -13.46 0.19
CA LEU A 194 3.57 -13.36 -1.13
C LEU A 194 2.97 -14.40 -2.08
N SER A 195 2.82 -14.05 -3.35
CA SER A 195 2.26 -14.94 -4.36
C SER A 195 2.76 -14.63 -5.77
N TYR A 196 2.62 -15.61 -6.67
CA TYR A 196 2.99 -15.48 -8.07
C TYR A 196 2.08 -14.48 -8.80
N TRP A 197 2.68 -13.48 -9.44
CA TRP A 197 1.93 -12.37 -10.04
C TRP A 197 0.92 -12.81 -11.12
N ARG A 198 1.22 -13.87 -11.88
CA ARG A 198 0.34 -14.34 -12.96
C ARG A 198 -0.90 -15.08 -12.49
N THR A 199 -0.85 -15.75 -11.34
CA THR A 199 -1.97 -16.59 -10.87
C THR A 199 -2.80 -15.93 -9.78
N ALA A 200 -2.23 -14.97 -9.05
CA ALA A 200 -2.86 -14.37 -7.88
C ALA A 200 -3.55 -13.03 -8.16
N SER A 201 -3.46 -12.48 -9.38
CA SER A 201 -4.01 -11.14 -9.69
C SER A 201 -5.53 -11.05 -9.52
N HIS A 202 -6.27 -12.17 -9.67
CA HIS A 202 -7.72 -12.23 -9.41
C HIS A 202 -8.07 -12.47 -7.93
N GLU A 203 -7.08 -12.71 -7.08
CA GLU A 203 -7.26 -13.07 -5.66
C GLU A 203 -6.87 -11.93 -4.71
N ILE A 204 -6.45 -10.80 -5.27
CA ILE A 204 -6.03 -9.61 -4.52
C ILE A 204 -7.19 -9.11 -3.68
N ASN A 205 -6.92 -8.93 -2.39
CA ASN A 205 -7.91 -8.52 -1.39
C ASN A 205 -7.84 -7.03 -1.05
N TYR A 206 -7.43 -6.19 -1.99
CA TYR A 206 -7.54 -4.74 -1.88
C TYR A 206 -7.96 -4.15 -3.22
N ARG A 207 -8.72 -3.05 -3.19
CA ARG A 207 -9.14 -2.37 -4.42
C ARG A 207 -7.91 -1.77 -5.11
N ARG A 208 -7.86 -1.88 -6.44
CA ARG A 208 -6.80 -1.34 -7.28
C ARG A 208 -7.35 -0.30 -8.25
N PHE A 209 -6.45 0.47 -8.87
CA PHE A 209 -6.79 1.22 -10.07
C PHE A 209 -6.78 0.29 -11.29
N PHE A 210 -7.97 -0.06 -11.79
CA PHE A 210 -8.15 -1.13 -12.78
C PHE A 210 -7.39 -2.40 -12.37
N ASP A 211 -6.61 -3.00 -13.28
CA ASP A 211 -5.78 -4.17 -13.02
C ASP A 211 -4.31 -3.83 -12.70
N VAL A 212 -4.01 -2.60 -12.29
CA VAL A 212 -2.65 -2.16 -11.96
C VAL A 212 -2.30 -2.52 -10.52
N ASN A 213 -1.54 -3.60 -10.33
CA ASN A 213 -1.11 -4.09 -9.00
C ASN A 213 -0.32 -3.05 -8.20
N GLY A 214 0.39 -2.13 -8.86
CA GLY A 214 1.20 -1.10 -8.20
C GLY A 214 0.41 0.09 -7.64
N LEU A 215 -0.92 0.12 -7.78
CA LEU A 215 -1.79 1.22 -7.36
C LEU A 215 -2.92 0.71 -6.45
N ALA A 216 -2.83 0.98 -5.14
CA ALA A 216 -3.88 0.61 -4.19
C ALA A 216 -4.89 1.75 -4.01
N GLY A 217 -6.17 1.39 -3.98
CA GLY A 217 -7.30 2.28 -3.78
C GLY A 217 -7.32 2.88 -2.37
N LEU A 218 -7.62 4.17 -2.30
CA LEU A 218 -7.77 4.93 -1.06
C LEU A 218 -9.23 5.07 -0.67
N ARG A 219 -9.49 5.13 0.64
CA ARG A 219 -10.79 5.35 1.25
C ARG A 219 -11.05 6.85 1.50
N VAL A 220 -11.00 7.64 0.43
CA VAL A 220 -11.09 9.11 0.51
C VAL A 220 -12.47 9.62 0.93
N GLU A 221 -13.48 8.75 1.02
CA GLU A 221 -14.76 9.05 1.65
C GLU A 221 -14.65 9.30 3.17
N ASP A 222 -13.58 8.82 3.80
CA ASP A 222 -13.24 9.12 5.19
C ASP A 222 -12.61 10.54 5.29
N PRO A 223 -13.20 11.47 6.07
CA PRO A 223 -12.67 12.83 6.22
C PRO A 223 -11.21 12.90 6.70
N GLU A 224 -10.75 11.96 7.53
CA GLU A 224 -9.36 11.95 8.00
C GLU A 224 -8.40 11.57 6.88
N VAL A 225 -8.78 10.59 6.05
CA VAL A 225 -8.01 10.19 4.87
C VAL A 225 -7.99 11.34 3.85
N PHE A 226 -9.14 11.96 3.60
CA PHE A 226 -9.24 13.14 2.75
C PHE A 226 -8.29 14.26 3.22
N ALA A 227 -8.35 14.66 4.49
CA ALA A 227 -7.51 15.71 5.04
C ALA A 227 -6.01 15.37 4.94
N SER A 228 -5.66 14.12 5.25
CA SER A 228 -4.27 13.66 5.22
C SER A 228 -3.66 13.71 3.81
N ILE A 229 -4.38 13.24 2.78
CA ILE A 229 -3.85 13.24 1.41
C ILE A 229 -3.91 14.62 0.73
N HIS A 230 -4.80 15.51 1.18
CA HIS A 230 -4.95 16.86 0.62
C HIS A 230 -4.20 17.94 1.40
N ARG A 231 -3.43 17.61 2.45
CA ARG A 231 -2.69 18.60 3.24
C ARG A 231 -1.84 19.56 2.40
N LEU A 232 -1.04 19.02 1.46
CA LEU A 232 -0.25 19.85 0.56
C LEU A 232 -1.13 20.71 -0.36
N LEU A 233 -2.23 20.15 -0.89
CA LEU A 233 -3.15 20.92 -1.72
C LEU A 233 -3.78 22.07 -0.92
N ALA A 234 -4.18 21.83 0.32
CA ALA A 234 -4.72 22.84 1.22
C ALA A 234 -3.73 24.00 1.41
N ASP A 235 -2.45 23.66 1.62
CA ASP A 235 -1.38 24.67 1.74
C ASP A 235 -1.19 25.46 0.44
N LEU A 236 -1.25 24.81 -0.72
CA LEU A 236 -1.15 25.50 -2.01
C LEU A 236 -2.34 26.42 -2.29
N ILE A 237 -3.55 26.00 -1.93
CA ILE A 237 -4.77 26.81 -2.05
C ILE A 237 -4.71 28.00 -1.10
N ARG A 238 -4.38 27.78 0.18
CA ARG A 238 -4.28 28.83 1.22
C ARG A 238 -3.29 29.92 0.84
N ASN A 239 -2.18 29.55 0.21
CA ASN A 239 -1.16 30.47 -0.26
C ASN A 239 -1.41 30.99 -1.69
N GLU A 240 -2.61 30.77 -2.23
CA GLU A 240 -3.06 31.22 -3.56
C GLU A 240 -2.13 30.78 -4.71
N ARG A 241 -1.37 29.69 -4.52
CA ARG A 241 -0.51 29.11 -5.55
C ARG A 241 -1.30 28.29 -6.56
N VAL A 242 -2.49 27.84 -6.16
CA VAL A 242 -3.44 27.08 -6.97
C VAL A 242 -4.83 27.66 -6.76
N THR A 243 -5.51 27.99 -7.85
CA THR A 243 -6.90 28.50 -7.86
C THR A 243 -7.88 27.53 -8.49
N GLY A 244 -7.38 26.41 -9.01
CA GLY A 244 -8.21 25.36 -9.58
C GLY A 244 -7.48 24.02 -9.71
N VAL A 245 -8.25 22.94 -9.77
CA VAL A 245 -7.73 21.58 -9.80
C VAL A 245 -8.46 20.70 -10.82
N ARG A 246 -7.69 19.78 -11.42
CA ARG A 246 -8.21 18.69 -12.24
C ARG A 246 -8.22 17.41 -11.42
N ILE A 247 -9.38 16.80 -11.27
CA ILE A 247 -9.57 15.57 -10.50
C ILE A 247 -9.54 14.38 -11.43
N ASP A 248 -8.60 13.48 -11.16
CA ASP A 248 -8.40 12.22 -11.86
C ASP A 248 -9.37 11.15 -11.38
N HIS A 249 -9.90 10.39 -12.33
CA HIS A 249 -10.69 9.19 -12.10
C HIS A 249 -11.70 9.28 -10.92
N PRO A 250 -12.56 10.32 -10.88
CA PRO A 250 -13.55 10.47 -9.83
C PRO A 250 -14.60 9.35 -9.82
N ASP A 251 -14.83 8.67 -10.95
CA ASP A 251 -15.75 7.52 -11.03
C ASP A 251 -15.25 6.29 -10.24
N GLY A 252 -13.97 6.25 -9.86
CA GLY A 252 -13.42 5.20 -8.98
C GLY A 252 -13.64 5.45 -7.48
N LEU A 253 -14.13 6.63 -7.10
CA LEU A 253 -14.40 6.98 -5.71
C LEU A 253 -15.69 6.35 -5.21
N PHE A 254 -15.73 6.01 -3.92
CA PHE A 254 -16.93 5.45 -3.28
C PHE A 254 -18.10 6.45 -3.26
N ASP A 255 -17.84 7.72 -2.90
CA ASP A 255 -18.83 8.80 -2.95
C ASP A 255 -18.21 10.07 -3.58
N PRO A 256 -18.24 10.19 -4.91
CA PRO A 256 -17.67 11.33 -5.61
C PRO A 256 -18.34 12.66 -5.23
N LYS A 257 -19.65 12.64 -4.95
CA LYS A 257 -20.39 13.86 -4.55
C LYS A 257 -19.86 14.39 -3.22
N LYS A 258 -19.71 13.52 -2.22
CA LYS A 258 -19.12 13.88 -0.93
C LYS A 258 -17.69 14.39 -1.11
N TYR A 259 -16.88 13.72 -1.94
CA TYR A 259 -15.51 14.16 -2.24
C TYR A 259 -15.45 15.59 -2.77
N PHE A 260 -16.25 15.92 -3.80
CA PHE A 260 -16.26 17.26 -4.37
C PHE A 260 -16.74 18.33 -3.38
N ASN A 261 -17.70 18.00 -2.51
CA ASN A 261 -18.12 18.93 -1.45
C ASN A 261 -16.98 19.19 -0.45
N MET A 262 -16.31 18.14 0.04
CA MET A 262 -15.16 18.29 0.94
C MET A 262 -14.02 19.11 0.30
N LEU A 263 -13.83 18.98 -1.02
CA LEU A 263 -12.85 19.77 -1.75
C LEU A 263 -13.21 21.25 -1.87
N GLN A 264 -14.49 21.58 -2.07
CA GLN A 264 -14.95 22.97 -2.04
C GLN A 264 -14.87 23.55 -0.62
N ASP A 265 -15.22 22.76 0.40
CA ASP A 265 -15.10 23.16 1.80
C ASP A 265 -13.65 23.46 2.20
N LEU A 266 -12.70 22.63 1.74
CA LEU A 266 -11.27 22.85 1.94
C LEU A 266 -10.82 24.20 1.39
N ALA A 267 -11.29 24.59 0.21
CA ALA A 267 -10.94 25.86 -0.40
C ALA A 267 -11.64 27.05 0.28
N ALA A 268 -12.91 26.89 0.66
CA ALA A 268 -13.63 27.90 1.42
C ALA A 268 -12.94 28.20 2.76
N GLU A 269 -12.51 27.16 3.48
CA GLU A 269 -11.74 27.30 4.72
C GLU A 269 -10.38 27.98 4.48
N ALA A 270 -9.65 27.52 3.46
CA ALA A 270 -8.33 28.08 3.13
C ALA A 270 -8.36 29.58 2.77
N TRP A 271 -9.47 30.06 2.22
CA TRP A 271 -9.67 31.47 1.84
C TRP A 271 -10.57 32.25 2.81
N ASN A 272 -10.95 31.66 3.94
CA ASN A 272 -11.87 32.27 4.92
C ASN A 272 -13.20 32.77 4.31
N LEU A 273 -13.76 31.97 3.41
CA LEU A 273 -15.03 32.23 2.73
C LEU A 273 -16.17 31.48 3.43
N PRO A 274 -17.40 32.02 3.44
CA PRO A 274 -18.54 31.32 4.01
C PRO A 274 -18.82 30.05 3.21
N ARG A 275 -19.14 28.95 3.92
CA ARG A 275 -19.59 27.72 3.26
C ARG A 275 -20.85 28.00 2.47
N SER A 276 -20.88 27.50 1.25
CA SER A 276 -21.98 27.68 0.33
C SER A 276 -22.27 26.40 -0.42
N THR A 277 -23.54 26.10 -0.57
CA THR A 277 -24.04 25.05 -1.47
C THR A 277 -24.47 25.60 -2.82
N SER A 278 -24.47 26.92 -2.99
CA SER A 278 -24.96 27.62 -4.19
C SER A 278 -23.84 28.10 -5.12
N TRP A 279 -22.59 28.13 -4.67
CA TRP A 279 -21.44 28.50 -5.49
C TRP A 279 -20.20 27.72 -5.07
N CYS A 280 -19.27 27.51 -6.01
CA CYS A 280 -18.05 26.73 -5.84
C CYS A 280 -16.83 27.66 -5.89
N PRO A 281 -16.14 27.94 -4.77
CA PRO A 281 -14.98 28.84 -4.75
C PRO A 281 -13.81 28.32 -5.59
N LEU A 282 -13.54 27.02 -5.54
CA LEU A 282 -12.42 26.41 -6.25
C LEU A 282 -12.86 26.00 -7.65
N TYR A 283 -12.12 26.42 -8.68
CA TYR A 283 -12.35 25.93 -10.04
C TYR A 283 -11.96 24.45 -10.14
N VAL A 284 -12.93 23.56 -10.35
CA VAL A 284 -12.71 22.10 -10.35
C VAL A 284 -13.20 21.49 -11.65
N VAL A 285 -12.35 20.73 -12.34
CA VAL A 285 -12.74 19.93 -13.51
C VAL A 285 -12.51 18.44 -13.24
N ALA A 286 -13.50 17.61 -13.59
CA ALA A 286 -13.47 16.17 -13.39
C ALA A 286 -13.04 15.43 -14.66
N GLU A 287 -12.06 14.53 -14.58
CA GLU A 287 -11.82 13.57 -15.64
C GLU A 287 -12.94 12.52 -15.66
N LYS A 288 -14.05 12.86 -16.32
CA LYS A 288 -15.21 11.98 -16.45
C LYS A 288 -15.51 11.73 -17.92
N ILE A 289 -15.65 10.46 -18.28
CA ILE A 289 -16.19 10.06 -19.58
C ILE A 289 -17.71 10.10 -19.49
N LEU A 290 -18.34 10.80 -20.43
CA LEU A 290 -19.79 10.85 -20.58
C LEU A 290 -20.17 10.07 -21.84
N SER A 291 -21.12 9.15 -21.73
CA SER A 291 -21.58 8.34 -22.85
C SER A 291 -22.86 8.90 -23.46
N GLY A 292 -22.87 9.10 -24.79
CA GLY A 292 -24.06 9.50 -25.54
C GLY A 292 -24.72 10.78 -25.02
N ARG A 293 -25.90 10.63 -24.40
CA ARG A 293 -26.70 11.74 -23.84
C ARG A 293 -26.54 11.91 -22.33
N GLU A 294 -25.65 11.15 -21.70
CA GLU A 294 -25.33 11.29 -20.29
C GLU A 294 -24.87 12.72 -19.98
N ARG A 295 -25.35 13.25 -18.86
CA ARG A 295 -24.94 14.56 -18.35
C ARG A 295 -24.12 14.37 -17.08
N LEU A 296 -23.21 15.32 -16.82
CA LEU A 296 -22.49 15.38 -15.55
C LEU A 296 -23.51 15.45 -14.40
N PRO A 297 -23.33 14.67 -13.31
CA PRO A 297 -24.27 14.69 -12.19
C PRO A 297 -24.43 16.10 -11.61
N ALA A 298 -25.66 16.62 -11.58
CA ALA A 298 -25.94 17.98 -11.14
C ALA A 298 -25.56 18.27 -9.68
N GLY A 299 -25.41 17.21 -8.86
CA GLY A 299 -25.00 17.33 -7.47
C GLY A 299 -23.49 17.37 -7.25
N TRP A 300 -22.66 17.24 -8.29
CA TRP A 300 -21.21 17.36 -8.14
C TRP A 300 -20.80 18.83 -8.13
N ALA A 301 -20.08 19.24 -7.09
CA ALA A 301 -19.60 20.61 -6.91
C ALA A 301 -18.37 20.91 -7.80
N VAL A 302 -18.57 20.84 -9.12
CA VAL A 302 -17.54 20.95 -10.17
C VAL A 302 -17.99 21.89 -11.28
N HIS A 303 -17.03 22.39 -12.06
CA HIS A 303 -17.26 23.33 -13.15
C HIS A 303 -17.35 22.66 -14.53
N GLY A 304 -17.10 21.36 -14.61
CA GLY A 304 -17.21 20.60 -15.86
C GLY A 304 -16.34 19.36 -15.88
N THR A 305 -16.15 18.81 -17.08
CA THR A 305 -15.24 17.70 -17.34
C THR A 305 -13.95 18.20 -17.99
N THR A 306 -12.98 17.30 -18.17
CA THR A 306 -11.78 17.55 -18.98
C THR A 306 -12.04 17.62 -20.50
N GLY A 307 -13.30 17.46 -20.95
CA GLY A 307 -13.71 17.81 -22.33
C GLY A 307 -13.77 16.68 -23.36
N TYR A 308 -13.67 15.40 -22.97
CA TYR A 308 -13.75 14.27 -23.93
C TYR A 308 -15.04 14.26 -24.77
N ASN A 309 -16.16 14.71 -24.20
CA ASN A 309 -17.43 14.86 -24.92
C ASN A 309 -17.33 15.89 -26.05
N PHE A 310 -16.66 17.03 -25.81
CA PHE A 310 -16.43 18.04 -26.84
C PHE A 310 -15.49 17.51 -27.92
N THR A 311 -14.39 16.85 -27.53
CA THR A 311 -13.45 16.23 -28.47
C THR A 311 -14.15 15.25 -29.40
N ASN A 312 -15.02 14.38 -28.88
CA ASN A 312 -15.76 13.41 -29.70
C ASN A 312 -16.75 14.08 -30.67
N GLN A 313 -17.43 15.15 -30.23
CA GLN A 313 -18.35 15.91 -31.10
C GLN A 313 -17.61 16.61 -32.25
N VAL A 314 -16.50 17.29 -31.95
CA VAL A 314 -15.67 17.95 -32.96
C VAL A 314 -15.07 16.93 -33.92
N ASN A 315 -14.57 15.80 -33.42
CA ASN A 315 -14.05 14.74 -34.27
C ASN A 315 -15.12 14.18 -35.22
N GLY A 316 -16.38 14.09 -34.76
CA GLY A 316 -17.51 13.67 -35.58
C GLY A 316 -17.75 14.55 -36.81
N LEU A 317 -17.37 15.84 -36.79
CA LEU A 317 -17.51 16.74 -37.93
C LEU A 317 -16.61 16.36 -39.12
N PHE A 318 -15.52 15.64 -38.86
CA PHE A 318 -14.57 15.20 -39.89
C PHE A 318 -14.93 13.83 -40.49
N VAL A 319 -16.02 13.21 -40.03
CA VAL A 319 -16.49 11.90 -40.51
C VAL A 319 -17.67 12.09 -41.46
N ASN A 320 -17.54 11.69 -42.73
CA ASN A 320 -18.67 11.66 -43.67
C ASN A 320 -19.55 10.42 -43.41
N PRO A 321 -20.79 10.58 -42.89
CA PRO A 321 -21.66 9.45 -42.54
C PRO A 321 -22.17 8.67 -43.77
N GLU A 322 -22.16 9.25 -44.97
CA GLU A 322 -22.64 8.59 -46.20
C GLU A 322 -21.85 7.32 -46.54
N HIS A 323 -20.58 7.26 -46.12
CA HIS A 323 -19.69 6.13 -46.39
C HIS A 323 -19.67 5.06 -45.29
N ALA A 324 -20.44 5.23 -44.20
CA ALA A 324 -20.42 4.30 -43.06
C ALA A 324 -20.68 2.85 -43.46
N ARG A 325 -21.71 2.60 -44.30
CA ARG A 325 -22.02 1.25 -44.80
C ARG A 325 -20.89 0.65 -45.62
N ARG A 326 -20.20 1.46 -46.44
CA ARG A 326 -19.06 1.01 -47.26
C ARG A 326 -17.87 0.64 -46.38
N MET A 327 -17.55 1.47 -45.38
CA MET A 327 -16.46 1.22 -44.44
C MET A 327 -16.68 -0.07 -43.64
N ARG A 328 -17.91 -0.30 -43.13
CA ARG A 328 -18.26 -1.55 -42.42
C ARG A 328 -18.10 -2.79 -43.30
N ARG A 329 -18.48 -2.73 -44.58
CA ARG A 329 -18.27 -3.84 -45.53
C ARG A 329 -16.80 -4.12 -45.78
N ILE A 330 -15.99 -3.07 -45.95
CA ILE A 330 -14.53 -3.22 -46.13
C ILE A 330 -13.91 -3.87 -44.91
N TYR A 331 -14.27 -3.39 -43.71
CA TYR A 331 -13.84 -3.98 -42.45
C TYR A 331 -14.20 -5.46 -42.37
N ALA A 332 -15.47 -5.81 -42.57
CA ALA A 332 -15.94 -7.19 -42.46
C ALA A 332 -15.30 -8.13 -43.49
N LYS A 333 -15.11 -7.66 -44.73
CA LYS A 333 -14.40 -8.44 -45.76
C LYS A 333 -12.94 -8.69 -45.38
N HIS A 334 -12.29 -7.72 -44.74
CA HIS A 334 -10.87 -7.81 -44.39
C HIS A 334 -10.63 -8.64 -43.12
N THR A 335 -11.46 -8.47 -42.10
CA THR A 335 -11.29 -9.13 -40.80
C THR A 335 -12.05 -10.45 -40.69
N GLY A 336 -13.06 -10.68 -41.53
CA GLY A 336 -14.01 -11.80 -41.38
C GLY A 336 -15.05 -11.57 -40.28
N HIS A 337 -15.07 -10.40 -39.63
CA HIS A 337 -15.98 -10.08 -38.54
C HIS A 337 -16.85 -8.85 -38.85
N SER A 338 -18.12 -8.89 -38.48
CA SER A 338 -18.98 -7.70 -38.49
C SER A 338 -18.49 -6.70 -37.45
N ALA A 339 -18.47 -5.42 -37.80
CA ALA A 339 -18.28 -4.37 -36.81
C ALA A 339 -19.49 -4.34 -35.86
N CYS A 340 -19.25 -4.31 -34.55
CA CYS A 340 -20.31 -4.07 -33.57
C CYS A 340 -20.89 -2.65 -33.77
N ASP A 341 -22.20 -2.51 -33.55
CA ASP A 341 -22.91 -1.23 -33.62
C ASP A 341 -22.58 -0.29 -32.45
#